data_AF-A0A7Y6XAV6-F1
#
_entry.id   AF-A0A7Y6XAV6-F1
#
_cell.length_a   1.000
_cell.length_b   1.000
_cell.length_c   1.000
_cell.angle_alpha   90.00
_cell.angle_beta   90.00
_cell.angle_gamma   90.00
#
_symmetry.space_group_name_H-M   'P 1'
#
loop_
_entity.id
_entity.type
_entity.pdbx_description
1 polymer ?
#
loop_
_entity_poly.entity_id
_entity_poly.type
_entity_poly.pdbx_seq_one_letter_code
_entity_poly.pdbx_strand_id
1 'polypeptide(L)'
;MDASASRKAMAELVERLEQVVTSSLGSLAEGTRPLLDVLREGAKALEPGPGGARLSPKEREAWGVQLEATLERLEDVLEGLQLAARAKAGGKRD
;
A
#
# COMPACT_ATOMS: atom_id res chain seq x y z
N MET A 1 11.35 21.34 -1.86
CA MET A 1 11.45 20.24 -0.89
C MET A 1 12.82 19.59 -1.04
N ASP A 2 13.49 19.27 0.06
CA ASP A 2 14.71 18.48 0.05
C ASP A 2 14.39 17.02 -0.33
N ALA A 3 15.19 16.41 -1.20
CA ALA A 3 14.99 15.03 -1.64
C ALA A 3 15.01 14.08 -0.43
N SER A 4 15.84 14.33 0.58
CA SER A 4 15.86 13.49 1.78
C SER A 4 14.56 13.56 2.57
N ALA A 5 13.94 14.74 2.66
CA ALA A 5 12.64 14.91 3.29
C ALA A 5 11.52 14.19 2.52
N SER A 6 11.56 14.23 1.17
CA SER A 6 10.60 13.51 0.31
C SER A 6 10.66 12.00 0.53
N ARG A 7 11.86 11.41 0.54
CA ARG A 7 12.05 9.97 0.80
C ARG A 7 11.52 9.56 2.16
N LYS A 8 11.84 10.34 3.19
CA LYS A 8 11.39 10.08 4.55
C LYS A 8 9.87 10.10 4.64
N ALA A 9 9.23 11.10 4.06
CA ALA A 9 7.77 11.20 4.03
C ALA A 9 7.11 10.02 3.29
N MET A 10 7.70 9.57 2.17
CA MET A 10 7.18 8.41 1.44
C MET A 10 7.29 7.11 2.24
N ALA A 11 8.44 6.87 2.89
CA ALA A 11 8.63 5.71 3.74
C ALA A 11 7.66 5.69 4.93
N GLU A 12 7.51 6.83 5.62
CA GLU A 12 6.56 6.98 6.73
C GLU A 12 5.10 6.74 6.29
N LEU A 13 4.73 7.16 5.08
CA LEU A 13 3.40 6.94 4.54
C LEU A 13 3.11 5.45 4.29
N VAL A 14 4.06 4.72 3.69
CA VAL A 14 3.91 3.27 3.46
C VAL A 14 3.88 2.49 4.78
N GLU A 15 4.75 2.84 5.73
CA GLU A 15 4.75 2.23 7.08
C GLU A 15 3.41 2.47 7.79
N ARG A 16 2.87 3.69 7.72
CA ARG A 16 1.58 4.01 8.32
C ARG A 16 0.43 3.23 7.66
N LEU A 17 0.45 3.11 6.34
CA LEU A 17 -0.55 2.32 5.62
C LEU A 17 -0.50 0.84 6.05
N GLU A 18 0.70 0.26 6.12
CA GLU A 18 0.89 -1.12 6.57
C GLU A 18 0.38 -1.33 8.01
N GLN A 19 0.66 -0.40 8.92
CA GLN A 19 0.13 -0.46 10.29
C GLN A 19 -1.39 -0.40 10.33
N VAL A 20 -2.00 0.51 9.56
CA VAL A 20 -3.47 0.65 9.51
C VAL A 20 -4.12 -0.60 8.91
N VAL A 21 -3.59 -1.13 7.81
CA VAL A 21 -4.11 -2.35 7.17
C VAL A 21 -3.96 -3.55 8.12
N THR A 22 -2.78 -3.74 8.71
CA THR A 22 -2.53 -4.87 9.62
C THR A 22 -3.43 -4.82 10.85
N SER A 23 -3.56 -3.64 11.48
CA SER A 23 -4.42 -3.48 12.66
C SER A 23 -5.91 -3.63 12.35
N SER A 24 -6.35 -3.19 11.17
CA SER A 24 -7.76 -3.29 10.77
C SER A 24 -8.15 -4.72 10.36
N LEU A 25 -7.22 -5.48 9.77
CA LEU A 25 -7.49 -6.80 9.20
C LEU A 25 -7.18 -7.97 10.15
N GLY A 26 -6.33 -7.77 11.16
CA GLY A 26 -5.95 -8.84 12.08
C GLY A 26 -5.38 -10.05 11.33
N SER A 27 -5.97 -11.23 11.54
CA SER A 27 -5.54 -12.47 10.88
C SER A 27 -5.69 -12.45 9.35
N LEU A 28 -6.52 -11.56 8.80
CA LEU A 28 -6.70 -11.43 7.35
C LEU A 28 -5.59 -10.59 6.68
N ALA A 29 -4.73 -9.94 7.47
CA ALA A 29 -3.65 -9.09 6.97
C ALA A 29 -2.66 -9.85 6.08
N GLU A 30 -2.44 -11.14 6.32
CA GLU A 30 -1.55 -11.97 5.49
C GLU A 30 -1.98 -11.99 4.01
N GLY A 31 -3.28 -11.86 3.72
CA GLY A 31 -3.78 -11.77 2.34
C GLY A 31 -3.42 -10.46 1.63
N THR A 32 -3.13 -9.39 2.38
CA THR A 32 -2.74 -8.07 1.82
C THR A 32 -1.23 -7.89 1.71
N ARG A 33 -0.45 -8.78 2.32
CA ARG A 33 1.01 -8.68 2.40
C ARG A 33 1.70 -8.52 1.03
N PRO A 34 1.31 -9.26 -0.03
CA PRO A 34 1.90 -9.06 -1.36
C PRO A 34 1.67 -7.66 -1.93
N LEU A 35 0.51 -7.03 -1.63
CA LEU A 35 0.22 -5.67 -2.09
C LEU A 35 1.08 -4.65 -1.33
N LEU A 36 1.23 -4.82 -0.02
CA LEU A 36 2.06 -3.96 0.81
C LEU A 36 3.56 -4.07 0.44
N ASP A 37 4.03 -5.26 0.08
CA ASP A 37 5.39 -5.48 -0.39
C ASP A 37 5.67 -4.67 -1.68
N VAL A 38 4.74 -4.67 -2.65
CA VAL A 38 4.85 -3.86 -3.87
C VAL A 38 4.91 -2.36 -3.56
N LEU A 39 4.11 -1.87 -2.62
CA LEU A 39 4.16 -0.46 -2.20
C LEU A 39 5.51 -0.09 -1.57
N ARG A 40 6.08 -0.98 -0.74
CA ARG A 40 7.41 -0.77 -0.15
C ARG A 40 8.51 -0.76 -1.23
N GLU A 41 8.45 -1.67 -2.19
CA GLU A 41 9.42 -1.74 -3.28
C GLU A 41 9.34 -0.50 -4.18
N GLY A 42 8.14 -0.09 -4.58
CA GLY A 42 7.97 1.10 -5.40
C GLY A 42 8.41 2.38 -4.69
N ALA A 43 8.15 2.51 -3.39
CA ALA A 43 8.67 3.62 -2.60
C ALA A 43 10.21 3.66 -2.63
N LYS A 44 10.88 2.52 -2.41
CA LYS A 44 12.35 2.45 -2.49
C LYS A 44 12.89 2.75 -3.89
N ALA A 45 12.18 2.33 -4.93
CA ALA A 45 12.60 2.49 -6.31
C ALA A 45 12.44 3.95 -6.79
N LEU A 46 11.33 4.60 -6.46
CA LEU A 46 11.04 5.99 -6.84
C LEU A 46 11.88 7.00 -6.04
N GLU A 47 12.15 6.67 -4.78
CA GLU A 47 12.83 7.51 -3.81
C GLU A 47 14.08 6.78 -3.24
N PRO A 48 15.11 6.53 -4.09
CA PRO A 48 16.26 5.73 -3.71
C PRO A 48 17.14 6.47 -2.68
N GLY A 49 17.72 5.69 -1.77
CA GLY A 49 18.61 6.19 -0.71
C GLY A 49 19.87 6.90 -1.23
N PRO A 50 20.67 7.51 -0.34
CA PRO A 50 21.94 8.13 -0.72
C PRO A 50 22.83 7.17 -1.50
N GLY A 51 23.33 7.61 -2.67
CA GLY A 51 24.13 6.77 -3.57
C GLY A 51 23.33 5.78 -4.43
N GLY A 52 22.01 5.71 -4.26
CA GLY A 52 21.14 4.90 -5.11
C GLY A 52 20.94 5.52 -6.50
N ALA A 53 20.86 4.66 -7.51
CA ALA A 53 20.60 5.09 -8.88
C ALA A 53 19.17 5.60 -9.02
N ARG A 54 19.00 6.75 -9.68
CA ARG A 54 17.67 7.22 -10.06
C ARG A 54 17.18 6.43 -11.26
N LEU A 55 15.94 5.97 -11.18
CA LEU A 55 15.22 5.38 -12.30
C LEU A 55 15.13 6.36 -13.48
N SER A 56 15.17 5.81 -14.70
CA SER A 56 14.82 6.53 -15.91
C SER A 56 13.36 6.97 -15.89
N PRO A 57 12.95 7.96 -16.73
CA PRO A 57 11.56 8.41 -16.80
C PRO A 57 10.57 7.26 -17.08
N LYS A 58 10.92 6.35 -17.99
CA LYS A 58 10.08 5.20 -18.35
C LYS A 58 9.90 4.21 -17.18
N GLU A 59 10.96 3.95 -16.42
CA GLU A 59 10.88 3.09 -15.24
C GLU A 59 10.07 3.73 -14.12
N ARG A 60 10.18 5.06 -13.94
CA ARG A 60 9.32 5.80 -12.99
C ARG A 60 7.85 5.72 -13.36
N GLU A 61 7.53 5.86 -14.65
CA GLU A 61 6.16 5.74 -15.15
C GLU A 61 5.61 4.32 -14.95
N ALA A 62 6.40 3.29 -15.23
CA ALA A 62 6.01 1.90 -14.99
C ALA A 62 5.71 1.63 -13.50
N TRP A 63 6.53 2.17 -12.60
CA TRP A 63 6.25 2.11 -11.15
C TRP A 63 4.99 2.88 -10.78
N GLY A 64 4.74 4.05 -11.39
CA GLY A 64 3.50 4.81 -11.18
C GLY A 64 2.26 3.97 -11.49
N VAL A 65 2.21 3.37 -12.68
CA VAL A 65 1.11 2.49 -13.11
C VAL A 65 0.95 1.28 -12.18
N GLN A 66 2.05 0.65 -11.80
CA GLN A 66 2.00 -0.52 -10.91
C GLN A 66 1.50 -0.17 -9.51
N LEU A 67 1.94 0.97 -8.96
CA LEU A 67 1.52 1.43 -7.64
C LEU A 67 0.05 1.84 -7.61
N GLU A 68 -0.43 2.55 -8.64
CA GLU A 68 -1.84 2.91 -8.80
C GLU A 68 -2.73 1.65 -8.82
N ALA A 69 -2.41 0.69 -9.70
CA ALA A 69 -3.14 -0.57 -9.79
C ALA A 69 -3.05 -1.44 -8.52
N THR A 70 -2.02 -1.24 -7.69
CA THR A 70 -1.87 -1.94 -6.39
C THR A 70 -2.75 -1.29 -5.33
N LEU A 71 -2.84 0.04 -5.31
CA LEU A 71 -3.71 0.79 -4.40
C LEU A 71 -5.19 0.51 -4.70
N GLU A 72 -5.59 0.49 -5.98
CA GLU A 72 -6.96 0.10 -6.38
C GLU A 72 -7.32 -1.30 -5.87
N ARG A 73 -6.43 -2.29 -6.04
CA ARG A 73 -6.66 -3.64 -5.51
C ARG A 73 -6.73 -3.69 -3.99
N LEU A 74 -5.95 -2.88 -3.31
CA LEU A 74 -6.01 -2.78 -1.85
C LEU A 74 -7.35 -2.19 -1.41
N GLU A 75 -7.85 -1.18 -2.11
CA GLU A 75 -9.18 -0.60 -1.89
C GLU A 75 -10.28 -1.65 -2.07
N ASP A 76 -10.28 -2.40 -3.18
CA ASP A 76 -11.25 -3.47 -3.47
C ASP A 76 -11.28 -4.53 -2.34
N VAL A 77 -10.10 -4.94 -1.86
CA VAL A 77 -9.99 -5.91 -0.76
C VAL A 77 -10.59 -5.34 0.53
N LEU A 78 -10.27 -4.08 0.86
CA LEU A 78 -10.80 -3.44 2.05
C LEU A 78 -12.32 -3.24 1.97
N GLU A 79 -12.84 -2.88 0.79
CA GLU A 79 -14.28 -2.77 0.56
C GLU A 79 -14.99 -4.13 0.71
N GLY A 80 -14.45 -5.18 0.07
CA GLY A 80 -14.98 -6.54 0.20
C GLY A 80 -15.05 -7.02 1.65
N LEU A 81 -14.05 -6.67 2.46
CA LEU A 81 -14.03 -6.99 3.88
C LEU A 81 -15.06 -6.19 4.69
N GLN A 82 -15.25 -4.91 4.37
CA GLN A 82 -16.31 -4.10 4.97
C GLN A 82 -17.71 -4.65 4.64
N LEU A 83 -17.94 -5.07 3.39
CA LEU A 83 -19.19 -5.69 2.96
C LEU A 83 -19.45 -7.01 3.69
N ALA A 84 -18.44 -7.87 3.78
CA ALA A 84 -18.53 -9.14 4.52
C ALA A 84 -18.85 -8.93 6.01
N ALA A 85 -18.22 -7.92 6.64
CA ALA A 85 -18.50 -7.57 8.03
C ALA A 85 -19.95 -7.10 8.22
N ARG A 86 -20.47 -6.26 7.31
CA ARG A 86 -21.87 -5.79 7.33
C ARG A 86 -22.85 -6.95 7.13
N ALA A 87 -22.58 -7.87 6.20
CA ALA A 87 -23.43 -9.04 5.96
C ALA A 87 -23.52 -9.94 7.21
N LYS A 88 -22.39 -10.17 7.90
CA LYS A 88 -22.35 -10.91 9.17
C LYS A 88 -23.15 -10.22 10.28
N ALA A 89 -23.13 -8.88 10.33
CA ALA A 89 -23.88 -8.10 11.31
C ALA A 89 -25.39 -8.04 10.99
N GLY A 90 -25.78 -7.98 9.71
CA GLY A 90 -27.17 -7.90 9.25
C GLY A 90 -27.91 -9.24 9.20
N GLY A 91 -27.19 -10.37 9.18
CA GLY A 91 -27.77 -11.72 9.22
C GLY A 91 -28.27 -12.18 10.59
N LYS A 92 -28.05 -11.39 11.66
CA LYS A 92 -28.62 -11.64 12.98
C LYS A 92 -29.96 -10.93 13.11
N ARG A 93 -30.96 -11.40 12.38
CA ARG A 93 -32.38 -11.06 12.59
C ARG A 93 -33.12 -12.38 12.72
N ASP A 94 -33.29 -12.79 13.98
CA ASP A 94 -34.28 -13.79 14.38
C ASP A 94 -35.70 -13.27 14.07
#